data_AF-A0A804JWA3-F1
#
_entry.id   AF-A0A804JWA3-F1
#
_cell.length_a   1.000
_cell.length_b   1.000
_cell.length_c   1.000
_cell.angle_alpha   90.00
_cell.angle_beta   90.00
_cell.angle_gamma   90.00
#
_symmetry.space_group_name_H-M   'P 1'
#
loop_
_entity.id
_entity.type
_entity.pdbx_description
1 polymer ?
#
loop_
_entity_poly.entity_id
_entity_poly.type
_entity_poly.pdbx_seq_one_letter_code
_entity_poly.pdbx_strand_id
1 'polypeptide(L)' 'MRLLTHNILSCNIKGVANDFPLRREAEKRVEKEVELNADFLRHIFPKIE' A
#
# COMPACT_ATOMS: atom_id res chain seq x y z
N MET A 1 3.76 3.40 -8.39
CA MET A 1 3.80 3.16 -6.92
C MET A 1 3.52 1.69 -6.64
N ARG A 2 4.22 1.07 -5.68
CA ARG A 2 3.95 -0.31 -5.24
C ARG A 2 2.65 -0.36 -4.42
N LEU A 3 1.98 -1.51 -4.40
CA LEU A 3 0.75 -1.70 -3.61
C LEU A 3 1.03 -1.64 -2.10
N LEU A 4 2.17 -2.18 -1.64
CA LEU A 4 2.60 -2.05 -0.25
C LEU A 4 2.74 -0.60 0.21
N THR A 5 3.16 0.31 -0.67
CA THR A 5 3.23 1.73 -0.36
C THR A 5 1.84 2.31 -0.14
N HIS A 6 0.87 1.93 -0.97
CA HIS A 6 -0.51 2.40 -0.86
C HIS A 6 -1.18 1.96 0.44
N ASN A 7 -0.85 0.78 0.94
CA ASN A 7 -1.35 0.28 2.23
C ASN A 7 -0.86 1.11 3.44
N ILE A 8 0.09 2.04 3.25
CA ILE A 8 0.62 2.95 4.28
C ILE A 8 0.11 4.39 4.07
N LEU A 9 -0.69 4.65 3.03
CA LEU A 9 -1.19 5.99 2.71
C LEU A 9 -2.61 6.20 3.26
N SER A 10 -2.79 7.27 4.03
CA SER A 10 -4.08 7.77 4.50
C SER A 10 -4.35 9.21 4.03
N CYS A 11 -5.60 9.65 4.15
CA CYS A 11 -6.06 11.00 3.80
C CYS A 11 -5.82 11.97 4.96
N ASN A 12 -5.07 13.05 4.72
CA ASN A 12 -4.75 14.04 5.76
C ASN A 12 -5.64 15.30 5.72
N ILE A 13 -6.81 15.23 5.06
CA ILE A 13 -7.73 16.36 4.98
C ILE A 13 -8.37 16.58 6.36
N LYS A 14 -8.36 17.83 6.86
CA LYS A 14 -8.95 18.16 8.16
C LYS A 14 -10.44 17.78 8.19
N GLY A 15 -10.85 17.06 9.24
CA GLY A 15 -12.24 16.65 9.46
C GLY A 15 -12.68 15.40 8.69
N VAL A 16 -11.76 14.67 8.06
CA VAL A 16 -12.06 13.39 7.43
C VAL A 16 -12.38 12.32 8.50
N ALA A 17 -13.47 11.59 8.32
CA ALA A 17 -13.86 10.49 9.21
C ALA A 17 -13.36 9.12 8.71
N ASN A 18 -13.11 8.99 7.40
CA ASN A 18 -12.64 7.77 6.74
C ASN A 18 -11.37 8.12 5.93
N ASP A 19 -10.24 8.22 6.61
CA ASP A 19 -8.95 8.55 6.00
C ASP A 19 -8.24 7.34 5.37
N PHE A 20 -8.69 6.13 5.67
CA PHE A 20 -8.10 4.89 5.16
C PHE A 20 -9.18 3.82 4.88
N PRO A 21 -9.03 2.97 3.84
CA PRO A 21 -8.03 3.02 2.78
C PRO A 21 -8.38 4.02 1.69
N LEU A 22 -7.35 4.51 0.97
CA LEU A 22 -7.57 5.35 -0.20
C LEU A 22 -8.10 4.52 -1.37
N ARG A 23 -9.23 4.91 -1.96
CA ARG A 23 -9.70 4.31 -3.22
C ARG A 23 -8.71 4.64 -4.34
N ARG A 24 -8.25 3.61 -5.07
CA ARG A 24 -7.34 3.76 -6.21
C ARG A 24 -7.93 3.18 -7.47
N GLU A 25 -7.88 3.95 -8.54
CA GLU A 25 -8.15 3.50 -9.90
C GLU A 25 -6.87 3.69 -10.71
N ALA A 26 -6.34 2.59 -11.25
CA ALA A 26 -5.08 2.61 -11.97
C ALA A 26 -5.34 2.51 -13.47
N GLU A 27 -5.11 3.60 -14.19
CA GLU A 27 -5.19 3.65 -15.66
C GLU A 27 -4.08 2.82 -16.33
N LYS A 28 -2.87 2.83 -15.74
CA LYS A 28 -1.71 2.08 -16.22
C LYS A 28 -1.03 1.35 -15.07
N ARG A 29 -0.54 0.14 -15.35
CA ARG A 29 0.18 -0.72 -14.41
C ARG A 29 1.45 -1.23 -15.09
N VAL A 30 2.50 -1.40 -14.31
CA VAL A 30 3.79 -1.94 -14.77
C VAL A 30 4.22 -2.98 -13.76
N GLU A 31 4.61 -4.15 -14.26
CA GLU A 31 5.20 -5.21 -13.46
C GLU A 31 6.72 -5.06 -13.47
N LYS A 32 7.33 -5.27 -12.32
CA LYS A 32 8.78 -5.23 -12.17
C LYS A 32 9.20 -6.37 -11.26
N GLU A 33 10.07 -7.22 -11.77
CA GLU A 33 10.67 -8.29 -11.00
C GLU A 33 11.57 -7.72 -9.90
N VAL A 34 11.48 -8.33 -8.72
CA VAL A 34 12.24 -7.97 -7.53
C VAL A 34 12.71 -9.22 -6.83
N GLU A 35 13.85 -9.16 -6.17
CA GLU A 35 14.36 -10.26 -5.38
C GLU A 35 13.38 -10.63 -4.25
N LEU A 36 13.17 -11.93 -4.07
CA LEU A 36 12.32 -12.45 -3.02
C LEU A 36 13.05 -12.38 -1.68
N ASN A 37 12.58 -11.52 -0.77
CA ASN A 37 13.05 -11.46 0.60
C ASN A 37 11.99 -12.02 1.55
N ALA A 38 12.13 -13.29 1.94
CA ALA A 38 11.16 -13.98 2.78
C ALA A 38 11.04 -13.37 4.18
N ASP A 39 12.14 -12.90 4.76
CA ASP A 39 12.12 -12.28 6.09
C ASP A 39 11.40 -10.93 6.07
N PHE A 40 11.61 -10.11 5.04
CA PHE A 40 10.84 -8.89 4.84
C PHE A 40 9.33 -9.19 4.78
N LEU A 41 8.94 -10.21 4.01
CA LEU A 41 7.53 -10.58 3.86
C LEU A 41 6.91 -11.05 5.19
N ARG A 42 7.64 -11.85 5.98
CA ARG A 42 7.18 -12.29 7.32
C ARG A 42 6.87 -11.12 8.25
N HIS A 43 7.67 -10.05 8.20
CA HIS A 43 7.46 -8.88 9.05
C HIS A 43 6.41 -7.91 8.53
N ILE A 44 6.13 -7.91 7.22
CA ILE A 44 5.15 -7.00 6.63
C ILE A 44 3.73 -7.56 6.64
N PHE A 45 3.55 -8.87 6.46
CA PHE A 45 2.21 -9.47 6.41
C PHE A 45 1.32 -9.13 7.62
N PRO A 46 1.82 -9.13 8.87
CA PRO A 46 1.01 -8.74 10.02
C PRO A 46 0.61 -7.26 10.05
N LYS A 47 1.22 -6.42 9.22
CA LYS A 47 0.99 -4.97 9.15
C LYS A 47 0.12 -4.56 7.96
N ILE A 48 -0.31 -5.51 7.13
CA ILE A 48 -1.18 -5.23 6.00
C ILE A 48 -2.63 -5.21 6.50
N GLU A 49 -3.31 -4.09 6.25
CA GLU A 49 -4.77 -3.98 6.39
C GLU A 49 -5.51 -4.41 5.11
#